data_AF-A0ABD5M391-F1
#
_entry.id   AF-A0ABD5M391-F1
#
_cell.length_a   1.000
_cell.length_b   1.000
_cell.length_c   1.000
_cell.angle_alpha   90.00
_cell.angle_beta   90.00
_cell.angle_gamma   90.00
#
_symmetry.space_group_name_H-M   'P 1'
#
loop_
_entity.id
_entity.type
_entity.pdbx_description
1 polymer ?
#
loop_
_entity_poly.entity_id
_entity_poly.type
_entity_poly.pdbx_seq_one_letter_code
_entity_poly.pdbx_strand_id
1 'polypeptide(L)'
;MKKKKMQTILKESINQNALDNEWKNIHKTFIFFEKHQRIVLSLYESFMNNPAIINENGGLKHYFDYAFSYHERITKEDVFSIDFFKDLNQAFDLYFDLISPLMNSTEGQRTLDKLYSINDEENNSLWVGVTKKVISLVANSKIMDALLNAQEYAENIENFVNKLAFICSDSIGFAFTKTSKMLSHYDIKNRLINTKGIDYLAQKILPMILAFCNTKISLTEFVKLSGNELNQWVEQLRKLTEQIVPNLQHPKLNKLFFWKQK
;
A
#
# COMPACT_ATOMS: atom_id res chain seq x y z
N MET A 1 29.97 6.06 32.06
CA MET A 1 30.68 4.83 31.64
C MET A 1 30.07 4.14 30.40
N LYS A 2 28.75 3.97 30.27
CA LYS A 2 28.09 3.30 29.12
C LYS A 2 28.30 3.98 27.74
N LYS A 3 28.26 5.32 27.68
CA LYS A 3 28.39 6.09 26.42
C LYS A 3 29.76 5.92 25.73
N LYS A 4 30.86 5.96 26.50
CA LYS A 4 32.22 5.74 25.99
C LYS A 4 32.38 4.33 25.42
N LYS A 5 31.88 3.30 26.13
CA LYS A 5 31.94 1.90 25.68
C LYS A 5 31.19 1.71 24.35
N MET A 6 30.02 2.33 24.21
CA MET A 6 29.21 2.27 22.99
C MET A 6 29.86 3.00 21.81
N GLN A 7 30.52 4.14 22.07
CA GLN A 7 31.30 4.87 21.06
C GLN A 7 32.53 4.09 20.58
N THR A 8 33.24 3.41 21.49
CA THR A 8 34.38 2.55 21.13
C THR A 8 33.92 1.40 20.23
N ILE A 9 32.84 0.71 20.60
CA ILE A 9 32.26 -0.38 19.80
C ILE A 9 31.87 0.12 18.40
N LEU A 10 31.22 1.30 18.28
CA LEU A 10 30.86 1.87 16.99
C LEU A 10 32.09 2.23 16.15
N LYS A 11 33.15 2.77 16.76
CA LYS A 11 34.39 3.13 16.07
C LYS A 11 35.16 1.92 15.57
N GLU A 12 35.17 0.85 16.35
CA GLU A 12 35.86 -0.41 16.01
C GLU A 12 35.04 -1.28 15.03
N SER A 13 33.70 -1.18 15.07
CA SER A 13 32.80 -1.96 14.22
C SER A 13 32.53 -1.33 12.85
N ILE A 14 32.90 -0.06 12.66
CA ILE A 14 32.70 0.67 11.40
C ILE A 14 34.07 0.97 10.83
N ASN A 15 34.33 0.55 9.59
CA ASN A 15 35.50 0.98 8.86
C ASN A 15 35.39 2.48 8.60
N GLN A 16 35.94 3.28 9.51
CA GLN A 16 35.85 4.74 9.45
C GLN A 16 36.51 5.29 8.18
N ASN A 17 37.54 4.64 7.67
CA ASN A 17 38.18 5.07 6.43
C ASN A 17 37.26 4.90 5.21
N ALA A 18 36.55 3.77 5.12
CA ALA A 18 35.52 3.56 4.10
C ALA A 18 34.31 4.49 4.33
N LEU A 19 33.91 4.72 5.58
CA LEU A 19 32.85 5.68 5.90
C LEU A 19 33.22 7.12 5.51
N ASP A 20 34.48 7.53 5.69
CA ASP A 20 34.89 8.90 5.42
C ASP A 20 35.13 9.12 3.91
N ASN A 21 35.65 8.10 3.21
CA ASN A 21 36.06 8.21 1.80
C ASN A 21 35.09 7.57 0.80
N GLU A 22 34.60 6.36 1.05
CA GLU A 22 33.73 5.64 0.12
C GLU A 22 32.27 6.05 0.29
N TRP A 23 31.79 6.24 1.52
CA TRP A 23 30.42 6.71 1.77
C TRP A 23 30.14 8.04 1.07
N LYS A 24 31.11 8.95 1.04
CA LYS A 24 30.96 10.23 0.34
C LYS A 24 30.68 10.02 -1.16
N ASN A 25 31.35 9.06 -1.78
CA ASN A 25 31.15 8.73 -3.20
C ASN A 25 29.84 7.95 -3.42
N ILE A 26 29.52 6.99 -2.54
CA ILE A 26 28.24 6.26 -2.55
C ILE A 26 27.07 7.24 -2.37
N HIS A 27 27.17 8.16 -1.41
CA HIS A 27 26.14 9.15 -1.12
C HIS A 27 25.96 10.14 -2.27
N LYS A 28 27.05 10.60 -2.90
CA LYS A 28 26.95 11.41 -4.14
C LYS A 28 26.23 10.65 -5.26
N THR A 29 26.54 9.38 -5.42
CA THR A 29 25.89 8.50 -6.40
C THR A 29 24.42 8.33 -6.08
N PHE A 30 24.06 8.14 -4.81
CA PHE A 30 22.68 8.06 -4.34
C PHE A 30 21.90 9.36 -4.63
N ILE A 31 22.46 10.53 -4.29
CA ILE A 31 21.86 11.83 -4.61
C ILE A 31 21.66 11.99 -6.11
N PHE A 32 22.65 11.58 -6.92
CA PHE A 32 22.54 11.62 -8.37
C PHE A 32 21.37 10.76 -8.86
N PHE A 33 21.24 9.52 -8.37
CA PHE A 33 20.13 8.64 -8.72
C PHE A 33 18.78 9.20 -8.27
N GLU A 34 18.66 9.69 -7.03
CA GLU A 34 17.42 10.31 -6.54
C GLU A 34 17.00 11.50 -7.43
N LYS A 35 17.94 12.34 -7.85
CA LYS A 35 17.65 13.47 -8.75
C LYS A 35 17.11 13.00 -10.11
N HIS A 36 17.70 11.96 -10.70
CA HIS A 36 17.25 11.44 -11.99
C HIS A 36 15.91 10.71 -11.86
N GLN A 37 15.75 9.93 -10.81
CA GLN A 37 14.49 9.26 -10.50
C GLN A 37 13.37 10.28 -10.34
N ARG A 38 13.62 11.42 -9.67
CA ARG A 38 12.65 12.51 -9.54
C ARG A 38 12.19 13.09 -10.88
N ILE A 39 13.10 13.24 -11.85
CA ILE A 39 12.74 13.72 -13.19
C ILE A 39 11.81 12.72 -13.88
N VAL A 40 12.19 11.44 -13.92
CA VAL A 40 11.38 10.38 -14.54
C VAL A 40 10.02 10.27 -13.85
N LEU A 41 9.99 10.28 -12.53
CA LEU A 41 8.75 10.22 -11.75
C LEU A 41 7.88 11.45 -11.92
N SER A 42 8.45 12.64 -12.16
CA SER A 42 7.66 13.84 -12.44
C SER A 42 6.89 13.74 -13.77
N LEU A 43 7.50 13.13 -14.79
CA LEU A 43 6.84 12.84 -16.06
C LEU A 43 5.76 11.79 -15.87
N TYR A 44 6.08 10.73 -15.13
CA TYR A 44 5.13 9.67 -14.80
C TYR A 44 3.92 10.18 -14.03
N GLU A 45 4.15 11.00 -13.00
CA GLU A 45 3.11 11.67 -12.22
C GLU A 45 2.24 12.55 -13.10
N SER A 46 2.85 13.32 -14.01
CA SER A 46 2.11 14.16 -14.96
C SER A 46 1.24 13.32 -15.89
N PHE A 47 1.74 12.19 -16.39
CA PHE A 47 0.94 11.29 -17.22
C PHE A 47 -0.24 10.67 -16.45
N MET A 48 -0.04 10.32 -15.18
CA MET A 48 -1.09 9.70 -14.36
C MET A 48 -2.12 10.67 -13.81
N ASN A 49 -1.79 11.93 -13.55
CA ASN A 49 -2.64 12.83 -12.77
C ASN A 49 -2.88 14.20 -13.42
N ASN A 50 -2.23 14.55 -14.53
CA ASN A 50 -2.47 15.84 -15.18
C ASN A 50 -3.89 15.87 -15.78
N PRO A 51 -4.79 16.76 -15.33
CA PRO A 51 -6.15 16.83 -15.84
C PRO A 51 -6.22 17.05 -17.36
N ALA A 52 -5.23 17.74 -17.93
CA ALA A 52 -5.13 18.00 -19.37
C ALA A 52 -4.66 16.80 -20.20
N ILE A 53 -4.30 15.68 -19.57
CA ILE A 53 -3.80 14.46 -20.24
C ILE A 53 -4.65 13.26 -19.85
N ILE A 54 -4.95 13.11 -18.56
CA ILE A 54 -5.51 11.87 -17.99
C ILE A 54 -6.87 11.48 -18.60
N ASN A 55 -7.69 12.48 -18.94
CA ASN A 55 -9.04 12.32 -19.48
C ASN A 55 -9.11 12.42 -21.00
N GLU A 56 -8.03 12.85 -21.66
CA GLU A 56 -7.98 12.95 -23.12
C GLU A 56 -7.97 11.57 -23.77
N ASN A 57 -8.33 11.50 -25.05
CA ASN A 57 -8.23 10.26 -25.82
C ASN A 57 -6.78 9.73 -25.81
N GLY A 58 -6.58 8.54 -25.26
CA GLY A 58 -5.26 7.95 -25.06
C GLY A 58 -4.59 8.30 -23.71
N GLY A 59 -5.23 9.14 -22.90
CA GLY A 59 -4.90 9.34 -21.50
C GLY A 59 -5.11 8.08 -20.66
N LEU A 60 -4.40 7.98 -19.54
CA LEU A 60 -4.38 6.73 -18.76
C LEU A 60 -5.76 6.37 -18.21
N LYS A 61 -6.51 7.33 -17.65
CA LYS A 61 -7.87 7.05 -17.16
C LYS A 61 -8.82 6.69 -18.31
N HIS A 62 -8.75 7.41 -19.43
CA HIS A 62 -9.49 7.06 -20.64
C HIS A 62 -9.20 5.60 -21.06
N TYR A 63 -7.93 5.19 -21.07
CA TYR A 63 -7.55 3.80 -21.35
C TYR A 63 -8.22 2.83 -20.36
N PHE A 64 -8.13 3.07 -19.06
CA PHE A 64 -8.76 2.19 -18.06
C PHE A 64 -10.30 2.17 -18.13
N ASP A 65 -10.93 3.24 -18.58
CA ASP A 65 -12.39 3.30 -18.70
C ASP A 65 -12.93 2.62 -19.97
N TYR A 66 -12.15 2.54 -21.05
CA TYR A 66 -12.63 2.08 -22.36
C TYR A 66 -11.86 0.91 -22.99
N ALA A 67 -10.62 0.65 -22.60
CA ALA A 67 -9.84 -0.47 -23.16
C ALA A 67 -10.29 -1.82 -22.64
N PHE A 68 -10.96 -1.84 -21.49
CA PHE A 68 -11.48 -3.04 -20.86
C PHE A 68 -13.02 -2.99 -20.82
N SER A 69 -13.64 -4.14 -21.02
CA SER A 69 -15.09 -4.32 -21.05
C SER A 69 -15.74 -4.29 -19.65
N TYR A 70 -14.97 -4.46 -18.57
CA TYR A 70 -15.48 -4.57 -17.21
C TYR A 70 -16.25 -3.32 -16.79
N HIS A 71 -15.87 -2.15 -17.32
CA HIS A 71 -16.56 -0.90 -17.02
C HIS A 71 -18.02 -0.93 -17.50
N GLU A 72 -18.23 -1.29 -18.77
CA GLU A 72 -19.59 -1.41 -19.33
C GLU A 72 -20.41 -2.49 -18.65
N ARG A 73 -19.77 -3.62 -18.31
CA ARG A 73 -20.42 -4.77 -17.67
C ARG A 73 -20.91 -4.45 -16.25
N ILE A 74 -20.16 -3.66 -15.48
CA ILE A 74 -20.62 -3.15 -14.17
C ILE A 74 -21.87 -2.28 -14.34
N THR A 75 -21.88 -1.37 -15.32
CA THR A 75 -23.02 -0.49 -15.58
C THR A 75 -24.26 -1.25 -16.05
N LYS A 76 -24.08 -2.33 -16.81
CA LYS A 76 -25.16 -3.19 -17.32
C LYS A 76 -25.58 -4.29 -16.33
N GLU A 77 -25.02 -4.31 -15.12
CA GLU A 77 -25.18 -5.35 -14.09
C GLU A 77 -24.80 -6.78 -14.55
N ASP A 78 -24.01 -6.90 -15.62
CA ASP A 78 -23.47 -8.17 -16.14
C ASP A 78 -22.14 -8.52 -15.44
N VAL A 79 -22.23 -8.69 -14.12
CA VAL A 79 -21.07 -8.85 -13.23
C VAL A 79 -20.81 -10.31 -12.79
N PHE A 80 -21.58 -11.26 -13.32
CA PHE A 80 -21.55 -12.68 -12.92
C PHE A 80 -20.96 -13.61 -13.99
N SER A 81 -20.15 -13.09 -14.92
CA SER A 81 -19.45 -13.88 -15.92
C SER A 81 -17.96 -14.05 -15.58
N ILE A 82 -17.40 -15.23 -15.86
CA ILE A 82 -15.96 -15.47 -15.73
C ILE A 82 -15.15 -14.46 -16.57
N ASP A 83 -15.65 -14.13 -17.76
CA ASP A 83 -15.01 -13.15 -18.65
C ASP A 83 -14.99 -11.74 -18.04
N PHE A 84 -16.02 -11.37 -17.27
CA PHE A 84 -16.00 -10.12 -16.50
C PHE A 84 -14.85 -10.12 -15.48
N PHE A 85 -14.70 -11.19 -14.69
CA PHE A 85 -13.63 -11.27 -13.69
C PHE A 85 -12.23 -11.33 -14.30
N LYS A 86 -12.07 -12.01 -15.45
CA LYS A 86 -10.79 -12.02 -16.19
C LYS A 86 -10.39 -10.64 -16.66
N ASP A 87 -11.31 -9.93 -17.31
CA ASP A 87 -11.07 -8.60 -17.83
C ASP A 87 -10.84 -7.57 -16.70
N LEU A 88 -11.58 -7.71 -15.61
CA LEU A 88 -11.37 -6.96 -14.37
C LEU A 88 -9.94 -7.18 -13.83
N ASN A 89 -9.49 -8.45 -13.72
CA ASN A 89 -8.16 -8.76 -13.23
C ASN A 89 -7.05 -8.27 -14.16
N GLN A 90 -7.22 -8.34 -15.48
CA GLN A 90 -6.26 -7.77 -16.43
C GLN A 90 -6.08 -6.26 -16.26
N ALA A 91 -7.18 -5.53 -16.05
CA ALA A 91 -7.10 -4.11 -15.75
C ALA A 91 -6.31 -3.87 -14.46
N PHE A 92 -6.62 -4.60 -13.39
CA PHE A 92 -5.92 -4.40 -12.11
C PHE A 92 -4.48 -4.89 -12.10
N ASP A 93 -4.12 -5.89 -12.88
CA ASP A 93 -2.74 -6.32 -13.09
C ASP A 93 -1.93 -5.18 -13.68
N LEU A 94 -2.45 -4.55 -14.74
CA LEU A 94 -1.81 -3.38 -15.33
C LEU A 94 -1.69 -2.24 -14.31
N TYR A 95 -2.76 -1.96 -13.54
CA TYR A 95 -2.70 -0.93 -12.50
C TYR A 95 -1.64 -1.27 -11.43
N PHE A 96 -1.58 -2.51 -11.00
CA PHE A 96 -0.59 -2.97 -10.02
C PHE A 96 0.84 -2.86 -10.54
N ASP A 97 1.08 -3.23 -11.80
CA ASP A 97 2.39 -3.15 -12.44
C ASP A 97 2.86 -1.69 -12.61
N LEU A 98 1.93 -0.79 -12.87
CA LEU A 98 2.17 0.65 -12.94
C LEU A 98 2.51 1.27 -11.57
N ILE A 99 1.91 0.78 -10.49
CA ILE A 99 1.98 1.42 -9.18
C ILE A 99 3.03 0.77 -8.25
N SER A 100 3.15 -0.56 -8.26
CA SER A 100 4.00 -1.29 -7.32
C SER A 100 5.49 -0.89 -7.34
N PRO A 101 6.12 -0.54 -8.48
CA PRO A 101 7.53 -0.14 -8.46
C PRO A 101 7.79 1.16 -7.67
N LEU A 102 6.77 2.02 -7.53
CA LEU A 102 6.87 3.29 -6.81
C LEU A 102 7.07 3.11 -5.29
N MET A 103 6.69 1.96 -4.73
CA MET A 103 6.82 1.72 -3.29
C MET A 103 8.27 1.57 -2.82
N ASN A 104 9.19 1.28 -3.75
CA ASN A 104 10.56 0.90 -3.45
C ASN A 104 11.53 2.09 -3.29
N SER A 105 11.07 3.33 -3.45
CA SER A 105 11.91 4.52 -3.28
C SER A 105 11.19 5.68 -2.60
N THR A 106 11.98 6.59 -2.01
CA THR A 106 11.44 7.81 -1.35
C THR A 106 10.66 8.68 -2.34
N GLU A 107 11.21 8.91 -3.54
CA GLU A 107 10.53 9.73 -4.54
C GLU A 107 9.28 9.02 -5.09
N GLY A 108 9.31 7.69 -5.24
CA GLY A 108 8.13 6.92 -5.65
C GLY A 108 7.02 6.99 -4.60
N GLN A 109 7.36 6.90 -3.31
CA GLN A 109 6.41 7.10 -2.22
C GLN A 109 5.78 8.51 -2.25
N ARG A 110 6.55 9.54 -2.61
CA ARG A 110 6.00 10.90 -2.80
C ARG A 110 5.03 10.97 -3.98
N THR A 111 5.31 10.27 -5.07
CA THR A 111 4.38 10.16 -6.20
C THR A 111 3.10 9.42 -5.79
N LEU A 112 3.21 8.35 -5.00
CA LEU A 112 2.06 7.65 -4.43
C LEU A 112 1.22 8.55 -3.51
N ASP A 113 1.86 9.35 -2.66
CA ASP A 113 1.16 10.28 -1.77
C ASP A 113 0.24 11.25 -2.54
N LYS A 114 0.73 11.73 -3.68
CA LYS A 114 -0.03 12.60 -4.57
C LYS A 114 -1.11 11.85 -5.32
N LEU A 115 -0.86 10.62 -5.76
CA LEU A 115 -1.87 9.76 -6.38
C LEU A 115 -3.03 9.46 -5.42
N TYR A 116 -2.70 9.20 -4.15
CA TYR A 116 -3.70 8.97 -3.09
C TYR A 116 -4.38 10.26 -2.61
N SER A 117 -3.82 11.43 -2.94
CA SER A 117 -4.48 12.71 -2.69
C SER A 117 -5.63 12.90 -3.69
N ILE A 118 -6.81 13.21 -3.16
CA ILE A 118 -8.01 13.40 -3.98
C ILE A 118 -8.25 14.89 -4.13
N ASN A 119 -8.15 15.41 -5.36
CA ASN A 119 -8.48 16.79 -5.67
C ASN A 119 -10.00 16.98 -5.78
N ASP A 120 -10.47 18.24 -5.84
CA ASP A 120 -11.92 18.55 -5.76
C ASP A 120 -12.77 17.90 -6.86
N GLU A 121 -12.17 17.54 -8.00
CA GLU A 121 -12.78 16.74 -9.06
C GLU A 121 -12.52 15.25 -8.81
N GLU A 122 -13.24 14.65 -7.87
CA GLU A 122 -13.12 13.22 -7.50
C GLU A 122 -13.23 12.27 -8.71
N ASN A 123 -14.00 12.67 -9.73
CA ASN A 123 -14.19 11.90 -10.97
C ASN A 123 -12.96 11.87 -11.89
N ASN A 124 -11.96 12.72 -11.68
CA ASN A 124 -10.77 12.80 -12.52
C ASN A 124 -9.56 12.04 -11.95
N SER A 125 -9.72 11.39 -10.81
CA SER A 125 -8.66 10.57 -10.22
C SER A 125 -8.70 9.15 -10.77
N LEU A 126 -7.60 8.70 -11.38
CA LEU A 126 -7.42 7.29 -11.77
C LEU A 126 -7.56 6.37 -10.55
N TRP A 127 -6.93 6.72 -9.44
CA TRP A 127 -7.01 5.97 -8.18
C TRP A 127 -8.46 5.76 -7.75
N VAL A 128 -9.24 6.85 -7.63
CA VAL A 128 -10.64 6.76 -7.20
C VAL A 128 -11.49 5.99 -8.21
N GLY A 129 -11.29 6.22 -9.52
CA GLY A 129 -12.03 5.50 -10.57
C GLY A 129 -11.80 3.98 -10.51
N VAL A 130 -10.54 3.57 -10.34
CA VAL A 130 -10.09 2.18 -10.24
C VAL A 130 -10.63 1.52 -8.96
N THR A 131 -10.50 2.17 -7.79
CA THR A 131 -10.92 1.58 -6.51
C THR A 131 -12.42 1.58 -6.28
N LYS A 132 -13.14 2.64 -6.70
CA LYS A 132 -14.59 2.77 -6.50
C LYS A 132 -15.36 1.63 -7.14
N LYS A 133 -14.93 1.20 -8.34
CA LYS A 133 -15.55 0.08 -9.06
C LYS A 133 -15.51 -1.19 -8.22
N VAL A 134 -14.39 -1.54 -7.59
CA VAL A 134 -14.36 -2.77 -6.78
C VAL A 134 -14.95 -2.61 -5.40
N ILE A 135 -14.85 -1.43 -4.78
CA ILE A 135 -15.62 -1.15 -3.57
C ILE A 135 -17.11 -1.42 -3.80
N SER A 136 -17.64 -1.04 -4.97
CA SER A 136 -19.03 -1.32 -5.32
C SER A 136 -19.33 -2.82 -5.50
N LEU A 137 -18.39 -3.59 -6.06
CA LEU A 137 -18.52 -5.05 -6.21
C LEU A 137 -18.51 -5.75 -4.85
N VAL A 138 -17.54 -5.42 -3.98
CA VAL A 138 -17.41 -6.01 -2.64
C VAL A 138 -18.58 -5.61 -1.73
N ALA A 139 -19.12 -4.40 -1.88
CA ALA A 139 -20.26 -3.95 -1.09
C ALA A 139 -21.61 -4.53 -1.55
N ASN A 140 -21.70 -5.13 -2.75
CA ASN A 140 -22.92 -5.70 -3.26
C ASN A 140 -23.16 -7.08 -2.65
N SER A 141 -24.19 -7.21 -1.80
CA SER A 141 -24.49 -8.45 -1.09
C SER A 141 -24.77 -9.62 -2.03
N LYS A 142 -25.43 -9.40 -3.18
CA LYS A 142 -25.68 -10.48 -4.15
C LYS A 142 -24.39 -11.01 -4.76
N ILE A 143 -23.44 -10.12 -5.02
CA ILE A 143 -22.12 -10.48 -5.51
C ILE A 143 -21.37 -11.24 -4.41
N MET A 144 -21.40 -10.76 -3.17
CA MET A 144 -20.78 -11.43 -2.02
C MET A 144 -21.36 -12.83 -1.76
N ASP A 145 -22.68 -12.98 -1.83
CA ASP A 145 -23.35 -14.26 -1.70
C ASP A 145 -22.99 -15.21 -2.85
N ALA A 146 -22.89 -14.71 -4.09
CA ALA A 146 -22.45 -15.52 -5.23
C ALA A 146 -20.97 -15.93 -5.13
N LEU A 147 -20.10 -15.05 -4.62
CA LEU A 147 -18.68 -15.29 -4.40
C LEU A 147 -18.43 -16.38 -3.36
N LEU A 148 -19.23 -16.40 -2.29
CA LEU A 148 -19.15 -17.43 -1.26
C LEU A 148 -19.53 -18.83 -1.78
N ASN A 149 -20.26 -18.90 -2.89
CA ASN A 149 -20.77 -20.16 -3.44
C ASN A 149 -20.00 -20.67 -4.66
N ALA A 150 -19.08 -19.88 -5.24
CA ALA A 150 -18.30 -20.26 -6.41
C ALA A 150 -16.83 -19.87 -6.24
N GLN A 151 -15.98 -20.89 -6.02
CA GLN A 151 -14.56 -20.73 -5.69
C GLN A 151 -13.78 -19.89 -6.71
N GLU A 152 -14.01 -20.08 -8.01
CA GLU A 152 -13.34 -19.32 -9.06
C GLU A 152 -13.60 -17.81 -8.94
N TYR A 153 -14.80 -17.40 -8.53
CA TYR A 153 -15.12 -15.99 -8.33
C TYR A 153 -14.43 -15.43 -7.09
N ALA A 154 -14.39 -16.22 -5.99
CA ALA A 154 -13.70 -15.83 -4.77
C ALA A 154 -12.20 -15.58 -5.00
N GLU A 155 -11.53 -16.48 -5.73
CA GLU A 155 -10.09 -16.36 -6.07
C GLU A 155 -9.81 -15.08 -6.89
N ASN A 156 -10.68 -14.75 -7.85
CA ASN A 156 -10.51 -13.57 -8.68
C ASN A 156 -10.65 -12.26 -7.89
N ILE A 157 -11.60 -12.16 -6.95
CA ILE A 157 -11.73 -10.96 -6.11
C ILE A 157 -10.64 -10.91 -5.04
N GLU A 158 -10.27 -12.05 -4.47
CA GLU A 158 -9.18 -12.13 -3.50
C GLU A 158 -7.88 -11.56 -4.09
N ASN A 159 -7.53 -11.96 -5.31
CA ASN A 159 -6.35 -11.49 -6.01
C ASN A 159 -6.33 -9.94 -6.09
N PHE A 160 -7.46 -9.35 -6.42
CA PHE A 160 -7.60 -7.90 -6.45
C PHE A 160 -7.45 -7.25 -5.07
N VAL A 161 -8.20 -7.73 -4.07
CA VAL A 161 -8.20 -7.12 -2.73
C VAL A 161 -6.80 -7.20 -2.12
N ASN A 162 -6.09 -8.31 -2.34
CA ASN A 162 -4.71 -8.48 -1.92
C ASN A 162 -3.76 -7.49 -2.61
N LYS A 163 -3.89 -7.29 -3.93
CA LYS A 163 -3.08 -6.30 -4.68
C LYS A 163 -3.33 -4.87 -4.19
N LEU A 164 -4.59 -4.48 -3.99
CA LEU A 164 -4.91 -3.18 -3.41
C LEU A 164 -4.32 -3.04 -2.01
N ALA A 165 -4.59 -4.01 -1.13
CA ALA A 165 -4.08 -3.98 0.23
C ALA A 165 -2.55 -3.85 0.25
N PHE A 166 -1.85 -4.51 -0.67
CA PHE A 166 -0.40 -4.40 -0.81
C PHE A 166 0.02 -2.96 -1.18
N ILE A 167 -0.50 -2.40 -2.27
CA ILE A 167 -0.02 -1.10 -2.79
C ILE A 167 -0.34 0.08 -1.88
N CYS A 168 -1.39 -0.02 -1.06
CA CYS A 168 -1.78 1.04 -0.13
C CYS A 168 -1.59 0.69 1.35
N SER A 169 -0.98 -0.44 1.69
CA SER A 169 -0.74 -0.92 3.06
C SER A 169 -0.20 0.16 4.01
N ASP A 170 0.93 0.78 3.64
CA ASP A 170 1.55 1.85 4.44
C ASP A 170 0.67 3.10 4.51
N SER A 171 -0.01 3.45 3.42
CA SER A 171 -0.88 4.64 3.35
C SER A 171 -2.14 4.47 4.19
N ILE A 172 -2.71 3.26 4.21
CA ILE A 172 -3.84 2.89 5.05
C ILE A 172 -3.44 2.99 6.52
N GLY A 173 -2.27 2.46 6.89
CA GLY A 173 -1.75 2.56 8.25
C GLY A 173 -1.60 4.02 8.70
N PHE A 174 -0.99 4.84 7.85
CA PHE A 174 -0.89 6.28 8.07
C PHE A 174 -2.27 6.94 8.20
N ALA A 175 -3.18 6.71 7.25
CA ALA A 175 -4.50 7.31 7.25
C ALA A 175 -5.28 6.95 8.52
N PHE A 176 -5.29 5.67 8.88
CA PHE A 176 -5.92 5.16 10.09
C PHE A 176 -5.38 5.83 11.36
N THR A 177 -4.06 6.03 11.45
CA THR A 177 -3.46 6.72 12.61
C THR A 177 -3.87 8.20 12.69
N LYS A 178 -4.02 8.88 11.55
CA LYS A 178 -4.47 10.28 11.49
C LYS A 178 -5.95 10.45 11.81
N THR A 179 -6.80 9.51 11.39
CA THR A 179 -8.25 9.57 11.66
C THR A 179 -8.63 9.00 13.03
N SER A 180 -7.77 8.21 13.66
CA SER A 180 -8.01 7.64 14.99
C SER A 180 -7.79 8.67 16.10
N LYS A 181 -8.81 8.87 16.96
CA LYS A 181 -8.73 9.75 18.14
C LYS A 181 -7.61 9.35 19.11
N MET A 182 -7.28 8.06 19.20
CA MET A 182 -6.27 7.55 20.12
C MET A 182 -4.85 7.57 19.52
N LEU A 183 -4.73 7.34 18.21
CA LEU A 183 -3.42 7.23 17.56
C LEU A 183 -2.92 8.54 16.95
N SER A 184 -3.78 9.55 16.78
CA SER A 184 -3.44 10.84 16.17
C SER A 184 -2.30 11.59 16.89
N HIS A 185 -2.08 11.28 18.17
CA HIS A 185 -1.04 11.88 19.00
C HIS A 185 0.36 11.27 18.79
N TYR A 186 0.48 10.12 18.10
CA TYR A 186 1.80 9.55 17.80
C TYR A 186 2.44 10.30 16.64
N ASP A 187 3.72 10.66 16.83
CA ASP A 187 4.52 11.29 15.80
C ASP A 187 4.96 10.25 14.77
N ILE A 188 4.21 10.16 13.68
CA ILE A 188 4.44 9.24 12.57
C ILE A 188 4.93 10.07 11.39
N LYS A 189 5.86 9.51 10.61
CA LYS A 189 6.41 10.14 9.40
C LYS A 189 5.27 10.75 8.58
N ASN A 190 5.31 12.07 8.42
CA ASN A 190 4.30 12.77 7.65
C ASN A 190 4.35 12.32 6.19
N ARG A 191 3.18 11.97 5.66
CA ARG A 191 2.96 11.70 4.24
C ARG A 191 2.27 12.89 3.59
N LEU A 192 2.55 13.12 2.33
CA LEU A 192 2.02 14.24 1.55
C LEU A 192 0.66 13.90 0.94
N ILE A 193 -0.22 13.29 1.75
CA ILE A 193 -1.58 12.92 1.35
C ILE A 193 -2.53 13.98 1.89
N ASN A 194 -3.40 14.53 1.03
CA ASN A 194 -4.38 15.53 1.47
C ASN A 194 -5.50 14.90 2.34
N THR A 195 -6.26 15.73 3.05
CA THR A 195 -7.30 15.27 3.99
C THR A 195 -8.34 14.38 3.33
N LYS A 196 -8.80 14.73 2.11
CA LYS A 196 -9.77 13.92 1.35
C LYS A 196 -9.23 12.52 1.05
N GLY A 197 -7.97 12.42 0.65
CA GLY A 197 -7.29 11.14 0.40
C GLY A 197 -7.14 10.32 1.67
N ILE A 198 -6.77 10.96 2.78
CA ILE A 198 -6.69 10.32 4.11
C ILE A 198 -8.06 9.74 4.50
N ASP A 199 -9.12 10.54 4.39
CA ASP A 199 -10.48 10.09 4.72
C ASP A 199 -10.94 8.96 3.80
N TYR A 200 -10.64 9.03 2.50
CA TYR A 200 -10.99 7.96 1.56
C TYR A 200 -10.27 6.65 1.88
N LEU A 201 -8.97 6.68 2.17
CA LEU A 201 -8.20 5.51 2.58
C LEU A 201 -8.78 4.89 3.87
N ALA A 202 -9.01 5.71 4.90
CA ALA A 202 -9.45 5.25 6.21
C ALA A 202 -10.92 4.82 6.26
N GLN A 203 -11.80 5.50 5.51
CA GLN A 203 -13.25 5.35 5.62
C GLN A 203 -13.90 4.59 4.45
N LYS A 204 -13.18 4.38 3.34
CA LYS A 204 -13.68 3.61 2.19
C LYS A 204 -12.82 2.38 1.92
N ILE A 205 -11.52 2.55 1.71
CA ILE A 205 -10.63 1.45 1.33
C ILE A 205 -10.44 0.46 2.47
N LEU A 206 -10.08 0.95 3.66
CA LEU A 206 -9.87 0.07 4.81
C LEU A 206 -11.13 -0.74 5.16
N PRO A 207 -12.34 -0.15 5.31
CA PRO A 207 -13.56 -0.91 5.54
C PRO A 207 -13.88 -1.93 4.45
N MET A 208 -13.61 -1.63 3.18
CA MET A 208 -13.80 -2.59 2.09
C MET A 208 -12.90 -3.82 2.24
N ILE A 209 -11.60 -3.62 2.51
CA ILE A 209 -10.65 -4.72 2.73
C ILE A 209 -11.09 -5.57 3.93
N LEU A 210 -11.49 -4.92 5.02
CA LEU A 210 -11.97 -5.61 6.22
C LEU A 210 -13.24 -6.42 5.97
N ALA A 211 -14.21 -5.83 5.26
CA ALA A 211 -15.45 -6.51 4.90
C ALA A 211 -15.18 -7.75 4.05
N PHE A 212 -14.27 -7.65 3.07
CA PHE A 212 -13.84 -8.80 2.27
C PHE A 212 -13.20 -9.89 3.14
N CYS A 213 -12.32 -9.52 4.08
CA CYS A 213 -11.72 -10.45 5.02
C CYS A 213 -12.68 -10.91 6.15
N ASN A 214 -13.98 -10.58 6.07
CA ASN A 214 -14.98 -10.81 7.12
C ASN A 214 -14.49 -10.41 8.52
N THR A 215 -13.76 -9.31 8.59
CA THR A 215 -13.09 -8.82 9.80
C THR A 215 -13.66 -7.47 10.18
N LYS A 216 -13.72 -7.17 11.48
CA LYS A 216 -14.03 -5.84 12.00
C LYS A 216 -12.89 -5.43 12.91
N ILE A 217 -12.31 -4.26 12.69
CA ILE A 217 -11.41 -3.63 13.66
C ILE A 217 -12.18 -2.57 14.43
N SER A 218 -11.94 -2.55 15.73
CA SER A 218 -12.36 -1.44 16.58
C SER A 218 -11.53 -0.21 16.21
N LEU A 219 -12.21 0.87 15.84
CA LEU A 219 -11.55 2.16 15.59
C LEU A 219 -11.32 2.94 16.90
N THR A 220 -11.84 2.42 18.03
CA THR A 220 -11.85 3.07 19.35
C THR A 220 -11.08 2.30 20.41
N GLU A 221 -11.01 0.98 20.32
CA GLU A 221 -10.34 0.12 21.29
C GLU A 221 -9.01 -0.36 20.73
N PHE A 222 -7.93 -0.09 21.47
CA PHE A 222 -6.58 -0.46 21.09
C PHE A 222 -5.93 -1.30 22.18
N VAL A 223 -5.50 -2.50 21.80
CA VAL A 223 -4.68 -3.35 22.68
C VAL A 223 -3.22 -3.09 22.33
N LYS A 224 -2.47 -2.51 23.25
CA LYS A 224 -1.01 -2.46 23.14
C LYS A 224 -0.47 -3.86 23.41
N LEU A 225 0.12 -4.48 22.40
CA LEU A 225 0.85 -5.72 22.54
C LEU A 225 2.30 -5.43 22.94
N SER A 226 2.80 -6.14 23.94
CA SER A 226 4.24 -6.30 24.14
C SER A 226 4.85 -7.07 22.97
N GLY A 227 6.17 -6.96 22.77
CA GLY A 227 6.82 -7.70 21.70
C GLY A 227 6.73 -9.22 21.84
N ASN A 228 6.59 -9.74 23.08
CA ASN A 228 6.35 -11.17 23.30
C ASN A 228 4.95 -11.58 22.86
N GLU A 229 3.93 -10.80 23.19
CA GLU A 229 2.54 -11.07 22.77
C GLU A 229 2.42 -10.97 21.24
N LEU A 230 3.07 -9.98 20.62
CA LEU A 230 3.15 -9.87 19.17
C LEU A 230 3.81 -11.11 18.54
N ASN A 231 4.96 -11.55 19.07
CA ASN A 231 5.63 -12.75 18.57
C ASN A 231 4.77 -14.00 18.71
N GLN A 232 4.07 -14.17 19.84
CA GLN A 232 3.15 -15.30 20.02
C GLN A 232 2.01 -15.27 19.00
N TRP A 233 1.44 -14.10 18.74
CA TRP A 233 0.43 -13.91 17.69
C TRP A 233 0.97 -14.25 16.31
N VAL A 234 2.16 -13.78 15.95
CA VAL A 234 2.78 -14.09 14.65
C VAL A 234 3.04 -15.60 14.50
N GLU A 235 3.50 -16.28 15.55
CA GLU A 235 3.70 -17.73 15.51
C GLU A 235 2.38 -18.50 15.42
N GLN A 236 1.31 -18.03 16.06
CA GLN A 236 -0.03 -18.61 15.91
C GLN A 236 -0.54 -18.45 14.48
N LEU A 237 -0.41 -17.25 13.91
CA LEU A 237 -0.78 -16.98 12.52
C LEU A 237 0.01 -17.87 11.55
N ARG A 238 1.32 -18.04 11.77
CA ARG A 238 2.17 -18.93 10.95
C ARG A 238 1.67 -20.38 10.96
N LYS A 239 1.23 -20.89 12.12
CA LYS A 239 0.68 -22.25 12.23
C LYS A 239 -0.64 -22.40 11.49
N LEU A 240 -1.44 -21.33 11.43
CA LEU A 240 -2.74 -21.33 10.76
C LEU A 240 -2.61 -21.18 9.24
N THR A 241 -1.60 -20.46 8.74
CA THR A 241 -1.46 -20.15 7.31
C THR A 241 -0.49 -21.07 6.57
N GLU A 242 0.28 -21.91 7.27
CA GLU A 242 1.38 -22.73 6.73
C GLU A 242 2.46 -21.93 5.97
N GLN A 243 2.40 -20.59 5.98
CA GLN A 243 3.31 -19.72 5.24
C GLN A 243 4.52 -19.33 6.09
N ILE A 244 5.71 -19.66 5.58
CA ILE A 244 6.99 -19.24 6.16
C ILE A 244 7.28 -17.82 5.66
N VAL A 245 7.07 -16.79 6.51
CA VAL A 245 7.57 -15.44 6.21
C VAL A 245 9.11 -15.46 6.33
N PRO A 246 9.88 -15.28 5.24
CA PRO A 246 11.33 -15.57 5.23
C PRO A 246 12.18 -14.65 6.11
N ASN A 247 11.64 -13.54 6.59
CA ASN A 247 12.44 -12.43 7.11
C ASN A 247 12.50 -12.28 8.64
N LEU A 248 11.70 -13.00 9.44
CA LEU A 248 11.71 -12.82 10.91
C LEU A 248 12.89 -13.49 11.62
N GLN A 249 13.51 -14.50 11.00
CA GLN A 249 14.76 -15.09 11.52
C GLN A 249 16.01 -14.32 11.08
N HIS A 250 15.85 -13.14 10.45
CA HIS A 250 17.00 -12.36 10.01
C HIS A 250 17.79 -11.86 11.25
N PRO A 251 19.09 -12.17 11.38
CA PRO A 251 19.89 -11.85 12.57
C PRO A 251 19.90 -10.36 12.95
N LYS A 252 19.61 -9.46 11.99
CA LYS A 252 19.52 -8.01 12.21
C LYS A 252 18.21 -7.56 12.87
N LEU A 253 17.09 -8.27 12.69
CA LEU A 253 15.82 -7.95 13.37
C LEU A 253 15.89 -8.30 14.86
N ASN A 254 16.53 -9.43 15.20
CA ASN A 254 16.87 -9.79 16.58
C ASN A 254 17.81 -8.79 17.30
N LYS A 255 18.52 -7.92 16.54
CA LYS A 255 19.36 -6.87 17.11
C LYS A 255 18.60 -5.57 17.39
N LEU A 256 17.52 -5.29 16.67
CA LEU A 256 16.70 -4.09 16.85
C LEU A 256 15.72 -4.24 18.02
N PHE A 257 15.26 -5.46 18.28
CA PHE A 257 14.40 -5.75 19.41
C PHE A 257 14.93 -6.95 20.22
N PHE A 258 15.70 -6.66 21.26
CA PHE A 258 16.11 -7.66 22.24
C PHE A 258 14.96 -7.95 23.20
N TRP A 259 14.06 -8.85 22.83
CA TRP A 259 13.03 -9.38 23.73
C TRP A 259 13.53 -10.59 24.54
N LYS A 260 14.79 -10.59 24.99
CA LYS A 260 15.21 -11.56 26.00
C LYS A 260 14.73 -11.08 27.37
N GLN A 261 13.67 -11.74 27.82
CA GLN A 261 13.15 -11.73 29.18
C GLN A 261 14.31 -11.74 30.19
N LYS A 262 14.27 -10.79 31.12
CA LYS A 262 14.72 -11.03 32.49
C LYS A 262 13.48 -11.21 33.34
#